data_AF-A0A967SEE2-F1
#
_entry.id   AF-A0A967SEE2-F1
#
_cell.length_a   1.000
_cell.length_b   1.000
_cell.length_c   1.000
_cell.angle_alpha   90.00
_cell.angle_beta   90.00
_cell.angle_gamma   90.00
#
_symmetry.space_group_name_H-M   'P 1'
#
loop_
_entity.id
_entity.type
_entity.pdbx_description
1 polymer ?
#
loop_
_entity_poly.entity_id
_entity_poly.type
_entity_poly.pdbx_seq_one_letter_code
_entity_poly.pdbx_strand_id
1 'polypeptide(L)'
;MSPTTYTVDSTAVLQVEGQRLLGGLYSALQSLRLYPLENETVQNALEDLHNAIMPVARREGDVELGLVGDFIFINDVRIRLDLSTYAAFSLISSSLARHGLGTVLIHPGVEREELPPFLSLLLRMPPEENAYEAFVQRLRATPVRSIEVGPERERAPLDDDDISKEAAKRAYFQTVEVAKNVLGDVRLGKSVNARRVKRAVQSIVDQVLNNETSIMGMTALREY
;
A
#
# COMPACT_ATOMS: atom_id res chain seq x y z
N MET A 1 25.83 7.38 -23.89
CA MET A 1 25.21 7.06 -22.58
C MET A 1 24.63 8.36 -22.05
N SER A 2 23.33 8.55 -22.16
CA SER A 2 22.65 9.73 -21.62
C SER A 2 21.99 9.36 -20.29
N PRO A 3 22.07 10.21 -19.25
CA PRO A 3 21.56 9.89 -17.93
C PRO A 3 20.03 9.94 -17.93
N THR A 4 19.44 8.90 -17.34
CA THR A 4 18.02 8.72 -17.06
C THR A 4 17.46 9.89 -16.24
N THR A 5 16.79 10.85 -16.90
CA THR A 5 16.14 12.00 -16.24
C THR A 5 14.74 11.65 -15.69
N TYR A 6 14.31 10.39 -15.77
CA TYR A 6 12.89 10.01 -15.58
C TYR A 6 12.49 9.56 -14.16
N THR A 7 13.40 9.56 -13.17
CA THR A 7 13.14 8.97 -11.83
C THR A 7 13.03 9.99 -10.70
N VAL A 8 13.67 11.16 -10.82
CA VAL A 8 13.74 12.16 -9.73
C VAL A 8 12.42 12.93 -9.60
N ASP A 9 11.85 13.40 -10.72
CA ASP A 9 10.60 14.19 -10.71
C ASP A 9 9.41 13.40 -10.18
N SER A 10 9.25 12.14 -10.60
CA SER A 10 8.14 11.29 -10.12
C SER A 10 8.23 11.03 -8.61
N THR A 11 9.44 10.94 -8.06
CA THR A 11 9.65 10.72 -6.62
C THR A 11 9.37 12.00 -5.82
N ALA A 12 9.80 13.17 -6.32
CA ALA A 12 9.47 14.46 -5.70
C ALA A 12 7.96 14.76 -5.72
N VAL A 13 7.27 14.43 -6.80
CA VAL A 13 5.81 14.56 -6.88
C VAL A 13 5.11 13.63 -5.88
N LEU A 14 5.53 12.36 -5.80
CA LEU A 14 4.99 11.42 -4.81
C LEU A 14 5.28 11.84 -3.36
N GLN A 15 6.37 12.55 -3.11
CA GLN A 15 6.67 13.11 -1.81
C GLN A 15 5.59 14.11 -1.38
N VAL A 16 5.29 15.08 -2.25
CA VAL A 16 4.31 16.14 -1.98
C VAL A 16 2.89 15.57 -1.90
N GLU A 17 2.53 14.71 -2.85
CA GLU A 17 1.20 14.10 -2.85
C GLU A 17 1.01 13.11 -1.69
N GLY A 18 2.05 12.37 -1.32
CA GLY A 18 2.04 11.49 -0.16
C GLY A 18 1.87 12.27 1.15
N GLN A 19 2.54 13.42 1.31
CA GLN A 19 2.31 14.31 2.45
C GLN A 19 0.87 14.82 2.49
N ARG A 20 0.31 15.23 1.34
CA ARG A 20 -1.10 15.64 1.24
C ARG A 20 -2.05 14.51 1.60
N LEU A 21 -1.78 13.29 1.16
CA LEU A 21 -2.58 12.11 1.47
C LEU A 21 -2.57 11.81 2.97
N LEU A 22 -1.41 11.83 3.61
CA LEU A 22 -1.30 11.64 5.06
C LEU A 22 -2.00 12.76 5.84
N GLY A 23 -1.89 14.02 5.38
CA GLY A 23 -2.63 15.14 5.96
C GLY A 23 -4.14 14.96 5.85
N GLY A 24 -4.64 14.57 4.67
CA GLY A 24 -6.06 14.28 4.45
C GLY A 24 -6.56 13.11 5.32
N LEU A 25 -5.77 12.04 5.43
CA LEU A 25 -6.11 10.88 6.25
C LEU A 25 -6.19 11.24 7.72
N TYR A 26 -5.23 12.03 8.22
CA TYR A 26 -5.25 12.56 9.57
C TYR A 26 -6.47 13.43 9.83
N SER A 27 -6.75 14.41 8.97
CA SER A 27 -7.90 15.30 9.11
C SER A 27 -9.21 14.52 9.12
N ALA A 28 -9.38 13.54 8.23
CA ALA A 28 -10.58 12.71 8.18
C ALA A 28 -10.75 11.86 9.44
N LEU A 29 -9.69 11.18 9.90
CA LEU A 29 -9.71 10.42 11.15
C LEU A 29 -10.02 11.31 12.35
N GLN A 30 -9.37 12.47 12.45
CA GLN A 30 -9.55 13.39 13.56
C GLN A 30 -10.96 13.99 13.57
N SER A 31 -11.50 14.39 12.43
CA SER A 31 -12.87 14.91 12.34
C SER A 31 -13.90 13.83 12.69
N LEU A 32 -13.73 12.58 12.23
CA LEU A 32 -14.61 11.45 12.58
C LEU A 32 -14.56 11.09 14.08
N ARG A 33 -13.46 11.39 14.78
CA ARG A 33 -13.39 11.25 16.24
C ARG A 33 -14.17 12.32 16.99
N LEU A 34 -14.30 13.51 16.42
CA LEU A 34 -14.85 14.70 17.09
C LEU A 34 -16.33 14.93 16.75
N TYR A 35 -16.76 14.54 15.55
CA TYR A 35 -18.07 14.87 15.01
C TYR A 35 -18.73 13.67 14.31
N PRO A 36 -20.07 13.64 14.24
CA PRO A 36 -20.79 12.62 13.48
C PRO A 36 -20.55 12.75 11.98
N LEU A 37 -20.83 11.67 11.22
CA LEU A 37 -20.55 11.60 9.78
C LEU A 37 -21.22 12.73 9.01
N GLU A 38 -22.44 13.13 9.38
CA GLU A 38 -23.25 14.16 8.72
C GLU A 38 -22.67 15.57 8.89
N ASN A 39 -21.69 15.76 9.78
CA ASN A 39 -21.08 17.06 10.02
C ASN A 39 -20.30 17.56 8.80
N GLU A 40 -20.48 18.83 8.44
CA GLU A 40 -19.80 19.46 7.30
C GLU A 40 -18.26 19.35 7.38
N THR A 41 -17.68 19.47 8.57
CA THR A 41 -16.23 19.31 8.79
C THR A 41 -15.75 17.90 8.42
N VAL A 42 -16.54 16.87 8.76
CA VAL A 42 -16.24 15.49 8.38
C VAL A 42 -16.42 15.30 6.88
N GLN A 43 -17.50 15.83 6.32
CA GLN A 43 -17.78 15.70 4.90
C GLN A 43 -16.70 16.35 4.03
N ASN A 44 -16.18 17.51 4.44
CA ASN A 44 -15.07 18.21 3.78
C ASN A 44 -13.75 17.44 3.93
N ALA A 45 -13.44 16.94 5.13
CA ALA A 45 -12.21 16.17 5.34
C ALA A 45 -12.17 14.86 4.52
N LEU A 46 -13.32 14.19 4.36
CA LEU A 46 -13.46 13.02 3.48
C LEU A 46 -13.28 13.39 2.00
N GLU A 47 -13.80 14.54 1.59
CA GLU A 47 -13.64 15.06 0.22
C GLU A 47 -12.17 15.36 -0.07
N ASP A 48 -11.49 16.03 0.86
CA ASP A 48 -10.07 16.37 0.73
C ASP A 48 -9.19 15.11 0.67
N LEU A 49 -9.51 14.08 1.47
CA LEU A 49 -8.83 12.80 1.42
C LEU A 49 -9.05 12.11 0.06
N HIS A 50 -10.29 12.02 -0.41
CA HIS A 50 -10.59 11.44 -1.73
C HIS A 50 -9.82 12.17 -2.84
N ASN A 51 -9.86 13.49 -2.85
CA ASN A 51 -9.14 14.34 -3.80
C ASN A 51 -7.61 14.23 -3.69
N ALA A 52 -7.06 13.81 -2.54
CA ALA A 52 -5.65 13.51 -2.38
C ALA A 52 -5.27 12.12 -2.90
N ILE A 53 -6.15 11.13 -2.78
CA ILE A 53 -5.94 9.76 -3.28
C ILE A 53 -5.96 9.72 -4.81
N MET A 54 -6.92 10.40 -5.43
CA MET A 54 -7.20 10.25 -6.86
C MET A 54 -6.02 10.60 -7.80
N PRO A 55 -5.24 11.67 -7.58
CA PRO A 55 -4.05 11.96 -8.40
C PRO A 55 -2.98 10.87 -8.32
N VAL A 56 -2.74 10.33 -7.13
CA VAL A 56 -1.76 9.26 -6.90
C VAL A 56 -2.23 7.98 -7.58
N ALA A 57 -3.49 7.59 -7.38
CA ALA A 57 -4.08 6.40 -7.98
C ALA A 57 -4.08 6.48 -9.52
N ARG A 58 -4.51 7.60 -10.09
CA ARG A 58 -4.51 7.79 -11.56
C ARG A 58 -3.11 7.68 -12.17
N ARG A 59 -2.08 8.17 -11.47
CA ARG A 59 -0.70 8.14 -11.98
C ARG A 59 -0.02 6.78 -11.76
N GLU A 60 -0.20 6.19 -10.58
CA GLU A 60 0.56 5.02 -10.15
C GLU A 60 -0.20 3.69 -10.30
N GLY A 61 -1.49 3.73 -10.64
CA GLY A 61 -2.41 2.59 -10.61
C GLY A 61 -3.08 2.50 -9.26
N ASP A 62 -2.40 1.95 -8.28
CA ASP A 62 -2.89 1.85 -6.90
C ASP A 62 -2.15 2.84 -6.00
N VAL A 63 -2.74 3.13 -4.84
CA VAL A 63 -2.06 3.80 -3.72
C VAL A 63 -1.79 2.77 -2.64
N GLU A 64 -0.52 2.51 -2.37
CA GLU A 64 -0.08 1.59 -1.33
C GLU A 64 0.55 2.40 -0.18
N LEU A 65 -0.14 2.47 0.94
CA LEU A 65 0.39 2.97 2.20
C LEU A 65 0.99 1.80 2.98
N GLY A 66 2.31 1.80 3.15
CA GLY A 66 3.02 0.80 3.94
C GLY A 66 3.60 1.38 5.23
N LEU A 67 3.47 0.65 6.33
CA LEU A 67 4.13 0.92 7.61
C LEU A 67 5.30 -0.06 7.76
N VAL A 68 6.51 0.46 7.98
CA VAL A 68 7.71 -0.35 8.25
C VAL A 68 8.48 0.30 9.39
N GLY A 69 8.42 -0.30 10.58
CA GLY A 69 8.92 0.33 11.80
C GLY A 69 8.30 1.72 11.98
N ASP A 70 9.15 2.74 12.13
CA ASP A 70 8.73 4.14 12.31
C ASP A 70 8.60 4.92 11.00
N PHE A 71 8.44 4.25 9.85
CA PHE A 71 8.36 4.91 8.54
C PHE A 71 7.09 4.54 7.78
N ILE A 72 6.51 5.56 7.14
CA ILE A 72 5.39 5.43 6.21
C ILE A 72 5.93 5.58 4.80
N PHE A 73 5.50 4.67 3.94
CA PHE A 73 5.79 4.65 2.52
C PHE A 73 4.49 4.82 1.74
N ILE A 74 4.54 5.63 0.68
CA ILE A 74 3.52 5.66 -0.36
C ILE A 74 4.17 5.13 -1.64
N ASN A 75 3.71 3.98 -2.14
CA ASN A 75 4.18 3.39 -3.40
C ASN A 75 5.72 3.26 -3.49
N ASP A 76 6.34 2.67 -2.47
CA ASP A 76 7.80 2.54 -2.26
C ASP A 76 8.55 3.85 -1.95
N VAL A 77 7.89 5.01 -1.89
CA VAL A 77 8.53 6.28 -1.53
C VAL A 77 8.33 6.56 -0.04
N ARG A 78 9.44 6.61 0.72
CA ARG A 78 9.42 6.98 2.14
C ARG A 78 9.02 8.44 2.28
N ILE A 79 7.89 8.69 2.94
CA ILE A 79 7.46 10.05 3.23
C ILE A 79 8.30 10.61 4.36
N ARG A 80 8.78 11.85 4.18
CA ARG A 80 9.65 12.53 5.13
C ARG A 80 8.78 13.17 6.19
N LEU A 81 9.14 12.92 7.44
CA LEU A 81 8.55 13.56 8.59
C LEU A 81 9.02 15.01 8.65
N ASP A 82 8.09 15.90 8.90
CA ASP A 82 8.33 17.25 9.38
C ASP A 82 7.46 17.52 10.61
N LEU A 83 7.69 18.65 11.27
CA LEU A 83 6.95 19.01 12.49
C LEU A 83 5.44 19.14 12.24
N SER A 84 5.02 19.47 11.02
CA SER A 84 3.60 19.61 10.66
C SER A 84 2.91 18.26 10.44
N THR A 85 3.66 17.23 10.09
CA THR A 85 3.16 15.88 9.75
C THR A 85 3.35 14.85 10.86
N TYR A 86 4.07 15.18 11.94
CA TYR A 86 4.30 14.26 13.06
C TYR A 86 3.00 13.76 13.72
N ALA A 87 2.04 14.65 13.98
CA ALA A 87 0.76 14.27 14.56
C ALA A 87 -0.05 13.34 13.63
N ALA A 88 -0.01 13.64 12.32
CA ALA A 88 -0.61 12.79 11.29
C ALA A 88 0.00 11.39 11.30
N PHE A 89 1.33 11.33 11.27
CA PHE A 89 2.07 10.09 11.32
C PHE A 89 1.72 9.25 12.56
N SER A 90 1.81 9.85 13.75
CA SER A 90 1.56 9.14 15.01
C SER A 90 0.14 8.56 15.08
N LEU A 91 -0.88 9.35 14.68
CA LEU A 91 -2.26 8.88 14.67
C LEU A 91 -2.44 7.75 13.66
N ILE A 92 -1.91 7.88 12.45
CA ILE A 92 -2.07 6.89 11.37
C ILE A 92 -1.34 5.59 11.75
N SER A 93 -0.06 5.67 12.10
CA SER A 93 0.75 4.49 12.46
C SER A 93 0.17 3.76 13.65
N SER A 94 -0.23 4.46 14.73
CA SER A 94 -0.86 3.81 15.88
C SER A 94 -2.23 3.20 15.55
N SER A 95 -3.01 3.85 14.67
CA SER A 95 -4.31 3.33 14.22
C SER A 95 -4.17 2.10 13.33
N LEU A 96 -3.10 1.98 12.54
CA LEU A 96 -2.83 0.79 11.73
C LEU A 96 -2.24 -0.34 12.59
N ALA A 97 -1.20 -0.05 13.37
CA ALA A 97 -0.49 -1.03 14.20
C ALA A 97 -1.40 -1.70 15.22
N ARG A 98 -2.34 -0.97 15.84
CA ARG A 98 -3.30 -1.56 16.79
C ARG A 98 -4.19 -2.63 16.16
N HIS A 99 -4.49 -2.53 14.86
CA HIS A 99 -5.27 -3.52 14.11
C HIS A 99 -4.37 -4.56 13.42
N GLY A 100 -3.06 -4.54 13.68
CA GLY A 100 -2.09 -5.42 13.02
C GLY A 100 -1.91 -5.15 11.53
N LEU A 101 -2.22 -3.92 11.07
CA LEU A 101 -2.17 -3.55 9.66
C LEU A 101 -0.80 -2.97 9.31
N GLY A 102 -0.12 -3.60 8.35
CA GLY A 102 1.15 -3.10 7.79
C GLY A 102 1.00 -2.42 6.45
N THR A 103 -0.09 -2.68 5.74
CA THR A 103 -0.29 -2.16 4.40
C THR A 103 -1.76 -1.87 4.17
N VAL A 104 -2.04 -0.73 3.54
CA VAL A 104 -3.35 -0.38 3.00
C VAL A 104 -3.16 -0.12 1.52
N LEU A 105 -3.86 -0.90 0.68
CA LEU A 105 -3.85 -0.76 -0.76
C LEU A 105 -5.18 -0.18 -1.21
N ILE A 106 -5.15 0.95 -1.90
CA ILE A 106 -6.33 1.64 -2.42
C ILE A 106 -6.28 1.59 -3.95
N HIS A 107 -7.27 0.93 -4.55
CA HIS A 107 -7.40 0.79 -5.98
C HIS A 107 -7.94 2.07 -6.63
N PRO A 108 -7.65 2.31 -7.93
CA PRO A 108 -8.06 3.55 -8.61
C PRO A 108 -9.57 3.73 -8.78
N GLY A 109 -10.36 2.69 -8.51
CA GLY A 109 -11.82 2.73 -8.50
C GLY A 109 -12.44 3.18 -7.17
N VAL A 110 -11.65 3.60 -6.19
CA VAL A 110 -12.17 3.97 -4.87
C VAL A 110 -13.17 5.12 -4.93
N GLU A 111 -14.36 4.86 -4.39
CA GLU A 111 -15.41 5.86 -4.25
C GLU A 111 -15.33 6.55 -2.88
N ARG A 112 -15.80 7.80 -2.79
CA ARG A 112 -15.78 8.58 -1.54
C ARG A 112 -16.56 7.87 -0.44
N GLU A 113 -17.64 7.20 -0.81
CA GLU A 113 -18.55 6.44 0.04
C GLU A 113 -17.87 5.24 0.72
N GLU A 114 -16.74 4.76 0.19
CA GLU A 114 -15.94 3.69 0.79
C GLU A 114 -15.04 4.19 1.94
N LEU A 115 -14.71 5.49 1.96
CA LEU A 115 -13.79 6.04 2.95
C LEU A 115 -14.39 6.05 4.37
N PRO A 116 -15.63 6.53 4.62
CA PRO A 116 -16.20 6.55 5.96
C PRO A 116 -16.22 5.17 6.66
N PRO A 117 -16.73 4.08 6.06
CA PRO A 117 -16.74 2.79 6.74
C PRO A 117 -15.33 2.26 7.02
N PHE A 118 -14.37 2.44 6.11
CA PHE A 118 -12.98 2.06 6.33
C PHE A 118 -12.33 2.82 7.50
N LEU A 119 -12.43 4.16 7.49
CA LEU A 119 -11.89 5.01 8.55
C LEU A 119 -12.57 4.75 9.89
N SER A 120 -13.89 4.54 9.88
CA SER A 120 -14.64 4.19 11.09
C SER A 120 -14.14 2.88 11.70
N LEU A 121 -13.77 1.88 10.88
CA LEU A 121 -13.17 0.65 11.39
C LEU A 121 -11.81 0.88 12.04
N LEU A 122 -10.95 1.73 11.46
CA LEU A 122 -9.64 2.09 12.04
C LEU A 122 -9.78 2.75 13.42
N LEU A 123 -10.84 3.53 13.64
CA LEU A 123 -11.08 4.20 14.92
C LEU A 123 -11.60 3.27 16.03
N ARG A 124 -12.10 2.08 15.69
CA ARG A 124 -12.64 1.14 16.69
C ARG A 124 -11.54 0.48 17.51
N MET A 125 -11.91 0.05 18.72
CA MET A 125 -11.05 -0.84 19.51
C MET A 125 -10.98 -2.23 18.83
N PRO A 126 -9.79 -2.75 18.52
CA PRO A 126 -9.60 -4.13 18.11
C PRO A 126 -9.85 -5.09 19.29
N PRO A 127 -10.15 -6.38 19.03
CA PRO A 127 -10.03 -7.42 20.05
C PRO A 127 -8.57 -7.57 20.49
N GLU A 128 -8.34 -8.14 21.69
CA GLU A 128 -6.99 -8.39 22.22
C GLU A 128 -6.20 -9.42 21.40
N GLU A 129 -6.90 -10.40 20.82
CA GLU A 129 -6.32 -11.45 19.98
C GLU A 129 -6.89 -11.37 18.55
N ASN A 130 -6.07 -11.77 17.56
CA ASN A 130 -6.47 -11.85 16.15
C ASN A 130 -7.02 -10.52 15.60
N ALA A 131 -6.39 -9.40 15.97
CA ALA A 131 -6.83 -8.05 15.61
C ALA A 131 -6.91 -7.85 14.09
N TYR A 132 -5.92 -8.37 13.35
CA TYR A 132 -5.85 -8.30 11.89
C TYR A 132 -7.01 -9.09 11.24
N GLU A 133 -7.21 -10.34 11.62
CA GLU A 133 -8.28 -11.19 11.09
C GLU A 133 -9.65 -10.59 11.38
N ALA A 134 -9.84 -10.06 12.60
CA ALA A 134 -11.08 -9.38 12.98
C ALA A 134 -11.31 -8.11 12.16
N PHE A 135 -10.27 -7.34 11.86
CA PHE A 135 -10.37 -6.17 10.98
C PHE A 135 -10.79 -6.57 9.57
N VAL A 136 -10.13 -7.56 8.98
CA VAL A 136 -10.44 -8.07 7.63
C VAL A 136 -11.87 -8.59 7.54
N GLN A 137 -12.34 -9.36 8.53
CA GLN A 137 -13.72 -9.84 8.58
C GLN A 137 -14.73 -8.68 8.64
N ARG A 138 -14.46 -7.67 9.48
CA ARG A 138 -15.33 -6.48 9.57
C ARG A 138 -15.33 -5.68 8.28
N LEU A 139 -14.17 -5.50 7.65
CA LEU A 139 -14.03 -4.79 6.38
C LEU A 139 -14.86 -5.47 5.29
N ARG A 140 -14.82 -6.80 5.19
CA ARG A 140 -15.65 -7.59 4.25
C ARG A 140 -17.16 -7.44 4.48
N ALA A 141 -17.57 -7.06 5.68
CA ALA A 141 -18.98 -6.80 6.02
C ALA A 141 -19.41 -5.35 5.70
N THR A 142 -18.53 -4.53 5.15
CA THR A 142 -18.81 -3.15 4.72
C THR A 142 -18.98 -3.06 3.20
N PRO A 143 -19.51 -1.94 2.65
CA PRO A 143 -19.56 -1.74 1.20
C PRO A 143 -18.19 -1.45 0.55
N VAL A 144 -17.09 -1.48 1.32
CA VAL A 144 -15.74 -1.22 0.81
C VAL A 144 -15.28 -2.37 -0.09
N ARG A 145 -14.89 -2.04 -1.33
CA ARG A 145 -14.48 -2.95 -2.39
C ARG A 145 -13.11 -2.61 -2.95
N SER A 146 -12.74 -1.34 -2.93
CA SER A 146 -11.53 -0.78 -3.56
C SER A 146 -10.39 -0.56 -2.57
N ILE A 147 -10.53 -1.03 -1.33
CA ILE A 147 -9.50 -0.91 -0.28
C ILE A 147 -9.20 -2.30 0.27
N GLU A 148 -7.94 -2.71 0.16
CA GLU A 148 -7.41 -3.94 0.71
C GLU A 148 -6.40 -3.64 1.84
N VAL A 149 -6.24 -4.59 2.76
CA VAL A 149 -5.30 -4.46 3.88
C VAL A 149 -4.42 -5.68 4.03
N GLY A 150 -3.14 -5.44 4.27
CA GLY A 150 -2.12 -6.46 4.54
C GLY A 150 -1.68 -6.42 6.01
N PRO A 151 -1.24 -7.57 6.55
CA PRO A 151 -0.71 -7.62 7.91
C PRO A 151 0.60 -6.83 8.01
N GLU A 152 0.97 -6.47 9.23
CA GLU A 152 2.32 -5.97 9.50
C GLU A 152 3.35 -7.01 9.10
N ARG A 153 4.14 -6.69 8.07
CA ARG A 153 5.29 -7.48 7.64
C ARG A 153 6.52 -6.64 7.86
N GLU A 154 7.58 -7.26 8.37
CA GLU A 154 8.93 -6.75 8.15
C GLU A 154 9.14 -6.74 6.63
N ARG A 155 8.92 -5.61 5.96
CA ARG A 155 9.47 -5.45 4.62
C ARG A 155 10.96 -5.62 4.79
N ALA A 156 11.51 -6.69 4.20
CA ALA A 156 12.95 -6.78 3.98
C ALA A 156 13.35 -5.40 3.45
N PRO A 157 14.21 -4.67 4.16
CA PRO A 157 14.53 -3.33 3.76
C PRO A 157 14.94 -3.41 2.30
N LEU A 158 14.38 -2.52 1.49
CA LEU A 158 14.91 -2.28 0.15
C LEU A 158 16.28 -1.63 0.40
N ASP A 159 17.24 -2.45 0.79
CA ASP A 159 18.54 -2.02 1.26
C ASP A 159 19.25 -1.31 0.10
N ASP A 160 19.82 -0.17 0.47
CA ASP A 160 20.74 0.60 -0.35
C ASP A 160 22.08 -0.14 -0.55
N ASP A 161 22.21 -1.39 -0.11
CA ASP A 161 23.44 -2.18 -0.23
C ASP A 161 23.48 -3.00 -1.53
N ASP A 162 24.40 -2.59 -2.39
CA ASP A 162 24.67 -3.15 -3.72
C ASP A 162 25.11 -4.63 -3.73
N ILE A 163 25.46 -5.22 -2.59
CA ILE A 163 26.12 -6.54 -2.52
C ILE A 163 25.11 -7.70 -2.54
N SER A 164 23.90 -7.52 -1.99
CA SER A 164 22.85 -8.56 -2.02
C SER A 164 22.09 -8.61 -3.36
N LYS A 165 22.31 -7.60 -4.22
CA LYS A 165 21.66 -7.49 -5.53
C LYS A 165 22.13 -8.55 -6.51
N GLU A 166 23.34 -9.12 -6.42
CA GLU A 166 23.86 -10.01 -7.47
C GLU A 166 23.35 -11.46 -7.40
N ALA A 167 23.04 -11.97 -6.21
CA ALA A 167 22.44 -13.30 -6.06
C ALA A 167 20.94 -13.25 -6.35
N ALA A 168 20.25 -12.23 -5.83
CA ALA A 168 18.84 -11.98 -6.11
C ALA A 168 18.58 -11.57 -7.57
N LYS A 169 19.47 -10.77 -8.20
CA LYS A 169 19.40 -10.48 -9.64
C LYS A 169 19.50 -11.74 -10.47
N ARG A 170 20.36 -12.71 -10.14
CA ARG A 170 20.52 -13.93 -10.94
C ARG A 170 19.26 -14.80 -10.92
N ALA A 171 18.66 -15.00 -9.75
CA ALA A 171 17.38 -15.70 -9.63
C ALA A 171 16.23 -14.93 -10.29
N TYR A 172 16.19 -13.61 -10.11
CA TYR A 172 15.21 -12.71 -10.75
C TYR A 172 15.37 -12.66 -12.28
N PHE A 173 16.59 -12.63 -12.81
CA PHE A 173 16.87 -12.61 -14.26
C PHE A 173 16.51 -13.92 -14.93
N GLN A 174 16.78 -15.07 -14.31
CA GLN A 174 16.35 -16.38 -14.84
C GLN A 174 14.83 -16.47 -14.96
N THR A 175 14.07 -15.94 -14.00
CA THR A 175 12.60 -15.98 -14.03
C THR A 175 12.01 -14.90 -14.94
N VAL A 176 12.63 -13.72 -15.02
CA VAL A 176 12.22 -12.62 -15.93
C VAL A 176 12.54 -12.93 -17.39
N GLU A 177 13.57 -13.73 -17.70
CA GLU A 177 13.87 -14.17 -19.06
C GLU A 177 12.80 -15.14 -19.59
N VAL A 178 12.30 -16.03 -18.73
CA VAL A 178 11.15 -16.90 -19.03
C VAL A 178 9.87 -16.08 -19.22
N ALA A 179 9.62 -15.07 -18.38
CA ALA A 179 8.46 -14.18 -18.53
C ALA A 179 8.56 -13.25 -19.76
N LYS A 180 9.76 -12.77 -20.11
CA LYS A 180 10.01 -11.95 -21.30
C LYS A 180 9.80 -12.72 -22.59
N ASN A 181 10.11 -14.01 -22.63
CA ASN A 181 9.84 -14.85 -23.80
C ASN A 181 8.33 -15.09 -24.02
N VAL A 182 7.52 -14.97 -22.97
CA VAL A 182 6.04 -15.07 -23.07
C VAL A 182 5.39 -13.72 -23.38
N LEU A 183 6.00 -12.60 -22.96
CA LEU A 183 5.48 -11.24 -23.16
C LEU A 183 6.11 -10.48 -24.36
N GLY A 184 7.07 -11.10 -25.05
CA GLY A 184 7.86 -10.51 -26.13
C GLY A 184 7.08 -10.15 -27.41
N ASP A 185 5.81 -10.54 -27.51
CA ASP A 185 4.99 -10.29 -28.70
C ASP A 185 4.17 -8.99 -28.68
N VAL A 186 4.28 -8.16 -27.63
CA VAL A 186 3.60 -6.85 -27.61
C VAL A 186 4.62 -5.72 -27.81
N ARG A 187 4.89 -5.45 -29.09
CA ARG A 187 5.66 -4.29 -29.56
C ARG A 187 4.97 -2.96 -29.19
N LEU A 188 5.78 -2.11 -28.57
CA LEU A 188 5.87 -0.64 -28.70
C LEU A 188 4.70 0.26 -28.24
N GLY A 189 5.06 1.20 -27.36
CA GLY A 189 4.62 2.60 -27.54
C GLY A 189 3.86 3.25 -26.40
N LYS A 190 4.37 3.24 -25.16
CA LYS A 190 4.24 4.30 -24.14
C LYS A 190 4.96 3.85 -22.85
N SER A 191 5.64 4.80 -22.21
CA SER A 191 6.43 4.65 -20.98
C SER A 191 5.70 3.85 -19.89
N VAL A 192 6.00 2.56 -19.77
CA VAL A 192 5.52 1.74 -18.67
C VAL A 192 6.33 2.10 -17.43
N ASN A 193 5.67 2.69 -16.42
CA ASN A 193 6.24 3.05 -15.12
C ASN A 193 6.96 1.84 -14.53
N ALA A 194 8.28 1.90 -14.35
CA ALA A 194 9.09 0.79 -13.88
C ALA A 194 8.62 0.23 -12.53
N ARG A 195 8.00 1.07 -11.67
CA ARG A 195 7.38 0.63 -10.41
C ARG A 195 6.15 -0.25 -10.66
N ARG A 196 5.37 0.04 -11.70
CA ARG A 196 4.22 -0.77 -12.12
C ARG A 196 4.65 -2.15 -12.59
N VAL A 197 5.76 -2.23 -13.34
CA VAL A 197 6.35 -3.51 -13.74
C VAL A 197 6.86 -4.28 -12.52
N LYS A 198 7.60 -3.62 -11.62
CA LYS A 198 8.07 -4.22 -10.36
C LYS A 198 6.90 -4.77 -9.54
N ARG A 199 5.80 -4.02 -9.38
CA ARG A 199 4.61 -4.44 -8.64
C ARG A 199 3.87 -5.60 -9.29
N ALA A 200 3.70 -5.59 -10.62
CA ALA A 200 3.10 -6.71 -11.34
C ALA A 200 3.92 -7.99 -11.17
N VAL A 201 5.25 -7.88 -11.21
CA VAL A 201 6.15 -9.01 -10.94
C VAL A 201 6.09 -9.45 -9.49
N GLN A 202 6.11 -8.51 -8.52
CA GLN A 202 6.03 -8.83 -7.10
C GLN A 202 4.71 -9.53 -6.76
N SER A 203 3.58 -9.08 -7.30
CA SER A 203 2.27 -9.72 -7.12
C SER A 203 2.27 -11.17 -7.64
N ILE A 204 2.89 -11.43 -8.80
CA ILE A 204 3.06 -12.80 -9.32
C ILE A 204 3.95 -13.63 -8.39
N VAL A 205 5.07 -13.06 -7.91
CA VAL A 205 5.98 -13.73 -6.97
C VAL A 205 5.27 -14.08 -5.66
N ASP A 206 4.52 -13.14 -5.08
CA ASP A 206 3.76 -13.33 -3.85
C ASP A 206 2.68 -14.42 -4.04
N GLN A 207 2.02 -14.45 -5.20
CA GLN A 207 1.01 -15.47 -5.52
C GLN A 207 1.64 -16.86 -5.67
N VAL A 208 2.82 -16.98 -6.26
CA VAL A 208 3.55 -18.25 -6.38
C VAL A 208 4.06 -18.73 -5.02
N LEU A 209 4.66 -17.84 -4.22
CA LEU A 209 5.15 -18.19 -2.89
C LEU A 209 4.04 -18.67 -1.94
N ASN A 210 2.88 -18.01 -1.98
CA ASN A 210 1.69 -18.43 -1.21
C ASN A 210 1.11 -19.76 -1.71
N ASN A 211 1.19 -20.04 -3.03
CA ASN A 211 0.71 -21.30 -3.60
C ASN A 211 1.66 -22.47 -3.30
N GLU A 212 2.98 -22.27 -3.32
CA GLU A 212 3.95 -23.32 -2.95
C GLU A 212 3.87 -23.69 -1.47
N THR A 213 3.70 -22.71 -0.57
CA THR A 213 3.46 -23.01 0.85
C THR A 213 2.16 -23.77 1.07
N SER A 214 1.12 -23.47 0.28
CA SER A 214 -0.16 -24.19 0.31
C SER A 214 -0.04 -25.63 -0.20
N ILE A 215 0.78 -25.89 -1.23
CA ILE A 215 1.03 -27.24 -1.76
C ILE A 215 1.90 -28.07 -0.80
N MET A 216 2.91 -27.46 -0.15
CA MET A 216 3.71 -28.17 0.86
C MET A 216 2.89 -28.48 2.13
N GLY A 217 2.03 -27.55 2.57
CA GLY A 217 1.13 -27.78 3.71
C GLY A 217 0.11 -28.90 3.49
N MET A 218 -0.38 -29.08 2.26
CA MET A 218 -1.28 -30.18 1.90
C MET A 218 -0.57 -31.53 1.70
N THR A 219 0.74 -31.52 1.44
CA THR A 219 1.52 -32.77 1.31
C THR A 219 1.89 -33.33 2.68
N ALA A 220 2.19 -32.47 3.66
CA ALA A 220 2.46 -32.88 5.05
C ALA A 220 1.22 -33.42 5.78
N LEU A 221 0.01 -32.96 5.42
CA LEU A 221 -1.26 -33.44 5.98
C LEU A 221 -1.72 -34.79 5.41
N ARG A 222 -1.01 -35.35 4.43
CA ARG A 222 -1.33 -36.66 3.82
C ARG A 222 -0.53 -37.82 4.42
N GLU A 223 0.38 -37.55 5.36
CA GLU A 223 1.20 -38.55 6.06
C GLU A 223 0.78 -38.79 7.54
N TYR A 224 -0.45 -38.42 7.91
CA TYR A 224 -1.09 -38.86 9.17
C TYR A 224 -2.39 -39.61 8.91
#